data_AF-A0A7K2N1Q2-F1
#
_entry.id   AF-A0A7K2N1Q2-F1
#
_cell.length_a   1.000
_cell.length_b   1.000
_cell.length_c   1.000
_cell.angle_alpha   90.00
_cell.angle_beta   90.00
_cell.angle_gamma   90.00
#
_symmetry.space_group_name_H-M   'P 1'
#
loop_
_entity.id
_entity.type
_entity.pdbx_description
1 polymer ?
#
loop_
_entity_poly.entity_id
_entity_poly.type
_entity_poly.pdbx_seq_one_letter_code
_entity_poly.pdbx_strand_id
1 'polypeptide(L)'
;AADTARATARERARIARDMHDILAHAVSLMVVQAEAGPVVVRSDPARAEAAFDAIATAGRDAMTQLRRILGVLKEEEREAGPRRLPQPGLAALPGLVRLVGESTGLRAELKVSGEPCPLPPDTEVAAYRIVQEALTN
;
A
#
# COMPACT_ATOMS: atom_id res chain seq x y z
N ALA A 1 -14.90 -15.72 -24.19
CA ALA A 1 -14.57 -16.07 -22.79
C ALA A 1 -13.08 -16.39 -22.59
N ALA A 2 -12.46 -17.22 -23.45
CA ALA A 2 -11.02 -17.47 -23.38
C ALA A 2 -10.17 -16.25 -23.78
N ASP A 3 -10.60 -15.48 -24.77
CA ASP A 3 -9.88 -14.28 -25.23
C ASP A 3 -9.92 -13.13 -24.22
N THR A 4 -11.05 -12.96 -23.52
CA THR A 4 -11.19 -11.95 -22.46
C THR A 4 -10.31 -12.30 -21.25
N ALA A 5 -10.28 -13.57 -20.82
CA ALA A 5 -9.39 -14.00 -19.74
C ALA A 5 -7.89 -13.82 -20.08
N ARG A 6 -7.51 -14.08 -21.34
CA ARG A 6 -6.15 -13.83 -21.83
C ARG A 6 -5.81 -12.33 -21.88
N ALA A 7 -6.76 -11.49 -22.28
CA ALA A 7 -6.58 -10.04 -22.28
C ALA A 7 -6.36 -9.50 -20.85
N THR A 8 -7.18 -9.90 -19.88
CA THR A 8 -7.01 -9.50 -18.47
C THR A 8 -5.68 -9.96 -17.87
N ALA A 9 -5.23 -11.18 -18.20
CA ALA A 9 -3.94 -11.70 -17.71
C ALA A 9 -2.75 -10.93 -18.27
N ARG A 10 -2.79 -10.55 -19.56
CA ARG A 10 -1.75 -9.69 -20.18
C ARG A 10 -1.70 -8.32 -19.55
N GLU A 11 -2.87 -7.74 -19.26
CA GLU A 11 -2.97 -6.42 -18.65
C GLU A 11 -2.41 -6.41 -17.23
N ARG A 12 -2.79 -7.40 -16.40
CA ARG A 12 -2.19 -7.59 -15.06
C ARG A 12 -0.67 -7.77 -15.10
N ALA A 13 -0.15 -8.50 -16.08
CA ALA A 13 1.29 -8.70 -16.24
C ALA A 13 2.02 -7.43 -16.69
N ARG A 14 1.36 -6.57 -17.49
CA ARG A 14 1.88 -5.24 -17.86
C ARG A 14 1.97 -4.36 -16.62
N ILE A 15 0.89 -4.27 -15.86
CA ILE A 15 0.83 -3.41 -14.68
C ILE A 15 1.83 -3.85 -13.61
N ALA A 16 1.99 -5.16 -13.37
CA ALA A 16 3.00 -5.66 -12.45
C ALA A 16 4.43 -5.26 -12.87
N ARG A 17 4.71 -5.17 -14.17
CA ARG A 17 6.00 -4.72 -14.71
C ARG A 17 6.19 -3.22 -14.51
N ASP A 18 5.18 -2.42 -14.83
CA ASP A 18 5.22 -0.96 -14.63
C ASP A 18 5.42 -0.62 -13.14
N MET A 19 4.75 -1.36 -12.23
CA MET A 19 4.96 -1.26 -10.78
C MET A 19 6.39 -1.63 -10.37
N HIS A 20 6.93 -2.72 -10.93
CA HIS A 20 8.29 -3.17 -10.64
C HIS A 20 9.33 -2.15 -11.11
N ASP A 21 9.15 -1.56 -12.29
CA ASP A 21 10.08 -0.57 -12.85
C ASP A 21 10.09 0.72 -12.02
N ILE A 22 8.92 1.21 -11.59
CA ILE A 22 8.81 2.37 -10.71
C ILE A 22 9.50 2.10 -9.37
N LEU A 23 9.26 0.93 -8.77
CA LEU A 23 9.88 0.53 -7.51
C LEU A 23 11.39 0.37 -7.63
N ALA A 24 11.86 -0.35 -8.65
CA ALA A 24 13.27 -0.60 -8.88
C ALA A 24 14.03 0.72 -9.10
N HIS A 25 13.45 1.64 -9.87
CA HIS A 25 14.04 2.95 -10.09
C HIS A 25 14.12 3.78 -8.81
N ALA A 26 13.01 3.88 -8.05
CA ALA A 26 12.98 4.65 -6.81
C ALA A 26 13.96 4.09 -5.75
N VAL A 27 13.98 2.76 -5.59
CA VAL A 27 14.91 2.10 -4.65
C VAL A 27 16.36 2.30 -5.09
N SER A 28 16.66 2.20 -6.39
CA SER A 28 18.02 2.48 -6.89
C SER A 28 18.48 3.90 -6.55
N LEU A 29 17.61 4.90 -6.73
CA LEU A 29 17.91 6.28 -6.34
C LEU A 29 18.15 6.41 -4.83
N MET A 30 17.31 5.78 -4.01
CA MET A 30 17.50 5.79 -2.55
C MET A 30 18.83 5.17 -2.12
N VAL A 31 19.20 4.03 -2.70
CA VAL A 31 20.45 3.31 -2.37
C VAL A 31 21.65 4.18 -2.70
N VAL A 32 21.69 4.80 -3.89
CA VAL A 32 22.78 5.70 -4.30
C VAL A 32 22.93 6.88 -3.33
N GLN A 33 21.82 7.49 -2.91
CA GLN A 33 21.85 8.61 -1.97
C GLN A 33 22.24 8.16 -0.55
N ALA A 34 21.78 6.97 -0.12
CA ALA A 34 22.11 6.42 1.18
C ALA A 34 23.59 6.04 1.31
N GLU A 35 24.20 5.53 0.23
CA GLU A 35 25.63 5.22 0.18
C GLU A 35 26.50 6.50 0.23
N ALA A 36 26.00 7.63 -0.27
CA ALA A 36 26.69 8.90 -0.21
C ALA A 36 26.70 9.53 1.20
N GLY A 37 25.69 9.23 2.03
CA GLY A 37 25.51 9.81 3.37
C GLY A 37 26.73 9.67 4.30
N PRO A 38 27.25 8.45 4.54
CA PRO A 38 28.40 8.23 5.43
C PRO A 38 29.67 8.98 5.03
N VAL A 39 29.86 9.28 3.74
CA VAL A 39 31.03 9.99 3.22
C VAL A 39 31.01 11.47 3.62
N VAL A 40 29.83 12.06 3.76
CA VAL A 40 29.65 13.50 3.98
C VAL A 40 29.12 13.84 5.37
N VAL A 41 28.58 12.89 6.13
CA VAL A 41 27.90 13.16 7.42
C VAL A 41 28.77 13.88 8.47
N ARG A 42 30.09 13.68 8.45
CA ARG A 42 31.03 14.34 9.37
C ARG A 42 31.65 15.63 8.82
N SER A 43 31.83 15.70 7.50
CA SER A 43 32.54 16.80 6.84
C SER A 43 31.61 17.87 6.28
N ASP A 44 30.38 17.51 5.95
CA ASP A 44 29.33 18.37 5.39
C ASP A 44 27.93 17.86 5.79
N PRO A 45 27.47 18.18 7.02
CA PRO A 45 26.17 17.74 7.53
C PRO A 45 24.99 18.25 6.70
N ALA A 46 25.06 19.46 6.14
CA ALA A 46 24.00 20.03 5.32
C ALA A 46 23.78 19.19 4.04
N ARG A 47 24.87 18.70 3.44
CA ARG A 47 24.79 17.77 2.31
C ARG A 47 24.24 16.39 2.70
N ALA A 48 24.53 15.92 3.91
CA ALA A 48 23.93 14.69 4.43
C ALA A 48 22.41 14.83 4.64
N GLU A 49 21.96 15.94 5.21
CA GLU A 49 20.52 16.26 5.37
C GLU A 49 19.82 16.30 4.00
N ALA A 50 20.41 16.97 3.01
CA ALA A 50 19.88 17.01 1.65
C ALA A 50 19.76 15.61 1.00
N ALA A 51 20.70 14.70 1.28
CA ALA A 51 20.62 13.32 0.80
C ALA A 51 19.46 12.54 1.46
N PHE A 52 19.24 12.72 2.77
CA PHE A 52 18.09 12.13 3.45
C PHE A 52 16.75 12.68 2.94
N ASP A 53 16.66 13.98 2.67
CA ASP A 53 15.47 14.58 2.07
C ASP A 53 15.18 14.04 0.67
N ALA A 54 16.23 13.81 -0.13
CA ALA A 54 16.11 13.19 -1.44
C ALA A 54 15.59 11.74 -1.35
N ILE A 55 16.11 10.94 -0.41
CA ILE A 55 15.63 9.57 -0.14
C ILE A 55 14.14 9.59 0.25
N ALA A 56 13.76 10.46 1.18
CA ALA A 56 12.38 10.56 1.66
C ALA A 56 11.42 10.99 0.54
N THR A 57 11.85 11.92 -0.32
CA THR A 57 11.07 12.38 -1.47
C THR A 57 10.89 11.27 -2.50
N ALA A 58 11.96 10.57 -2.88
CA ALA A 58 11.87 9.43 -3.79
C ALA A 58 10.87 8.35 -3.29
N GLY A 59 10.82 8.11 -1.98
CA GLY A 59 9.90 7.14 -1.39
C GLY A 59 8.45 7.58 -1.42
N ARG A 60 8.17 8.83 -1.07
CA ARG A 60 6.82 9.39 -1.14
C ARG A 60 6.29 9.42 -2.58
N ASP A 61 7.15 9.75 -3.54
CA ASP A 61 6.79 9.82 -4.96
C ASP A 61 6.47 8.42 -5.51
N ALA A 62 7.32 7.43 -5.22
CA ALA A 62 7.09 6.05 -5.62
C ALA A 62 5.77 5.49 -5.06
N MET A 63 5.51 5.73 -3.77
CA MET A 63 4.25 5.32 -3.12
C MET A 63 3.03 6.00 -3.73
N THR A 64 3.15 7.27 -4.13
CA THR A 64 2.07 7.99 -4.80
C THR A 64 1.81 7.47 -6.20
N GLN A 65 2.86 7.13 -6.96
CA GLN A 65 2.72 6.49 -8.27
C GLN A 65 2.08 5.10 -8.17
N LEU A 66 2.49 4.28 -7.19
CA LEU A 66 1.89 2.97 -6.93
C LEU A 66 0.41 3.07 -6.59
N ARG A 67 0.03 4.01 -5.71
CA ARG A 67 -1.39 4.24 -5.36
C ARG A 67 -2.23 4.63 -6.57
N ARG A 68 -1.69 5.44 -7.49
CA ARG A 68 -2.39 5.81 -8.73
C ARG A 68 -2.65 4.60 -9.62
N ILE A 69 -1.63 3.77 -9.86
CA ILE A 69 -1.74 2.55 -10.69
C ILE A 69 -2.75 1.57 -10.08
N LEU A 70 -2.67 1.35 -8.76
CA LEU A 70 -3.61 0.49 -8.04
C LEU A 70 -5.04 1.08 -7.98
N GLY A 71 -5.17 2.40 -8.01
CA GLY A 71 -6.44 3.11 -8.09
C GLY A 71 -7.16 2.83 -9.42
N VAL A 72 -6.45 2.97 -10.54
CA VAL A 72 -6.97 2.66 -11.89
C VAL A 72 -7.42 1.20 -11.99
N LEU A 73 -6.61 0.27 -11.46
CA LEU A 73 -6.98 -1.16 -11.39
C LEU A 73 -8.27 -1.42 -10.60
N LYS A 74 -8.47 -0.73 -9.47
CA LYS A 74 -9.67 -0.87 -8.65
C LYS A 74 -10.91 -0.31 -9.35
N GLU A 75 -10.78 0.72 -10.18
CA GLU A 75 -11.87 1.26 -11.01
C GLU A 75 -12.22 0.30 -12.14
N GLU A 76 -11.23 -0.25 -12.85
CA GLU A 76 -11.44 -1.26 -13.90
C GLU A 76 -12.06 -2.56 -13.36
N GLU A 77 -11.67 -3.01 -12.15
CA GLU A 77 -12.27 -4.18 -11.48
C GLU A 77 -13.71 -3.92 -11.00
N ARG A 78 -14.08 -2.66 -10.74
CA ARG A 78 -15.47 -2.27 -10.44
C ARG A 78 -16.32 -2.29 -11.71
N GLU A 79 -15.76 -1.86 -12.85
CA GLU A 79 -16.45 -1.86 -14.15
C GLU A 79 -16.57 -3.26 -14.77
N ALA A 80 -15.60 -4.15 -14.54
CA ALA A 80 -15.56 -5.51 -15.11
C ALA A 80 -16.46 -6.56 -14.42
N GLY A 81 -17.19 -6.16 -13.36
CA GLY A 81 -18.04 -7.05 -12.58
C GLY A 81 -17.26 -7.89 -11.55
N PRO A 82 -17.78 -8.08 -10.33
CA PRO A 82 -16.98 -8.53 -9.19
C PRO A 82 -16.64 -10.03 -9.28
N ARG A 83 -15.45 -10.37 -9.77
CA ARG A 83 -14.75 -11.58 -9.30
C ARG A 83 -14.01 -11.25 -8.00
N ARG A 84 -14.78 -10.98 -6.94
CA ARG A 84 -14.24 -10.70 -5.61
C ARG A 84 -14.02 -12.02 -4.88
N LEU A 85 -12.76 -12.33 -4.54
CA LEU A 85 -12.51 -13.04 -3.29
C LEU A 85 -13.32 -12.33 -2.19
N PRO A 86 -13.96 -13.05 -1.25
CA PRO A 86 -14.79 -12.41 -0.23
C PRO A 86 -13.97 -11.32 0.47
N GLN A 87 -14.42 -10.07 0.36
CA GLN A 87 -13.69 -8.96 0.96
C GLN A 87 -13.79 -9.09 2.49
N PRO A 88 -12.70 -8.79 3.21
CA PRO A 88 -12.71 -8.86 4.66
C PRO A 88 -13.72 -7.86 5.24
N GLY A 89 -14.64 -8.37 6.06
CA GLY A 89 -15.57 -7.58 6.86
C GLY A 89 -15.03 -7.35 8.28
N LEU A 90 -15.91 -6.91 9.19
CA LEU A 90 -15.55 -6.55 10.56
C LEU A 90 -14.91 -7.69 11.35
N ALA A 91 -15.27 -8.94 11.06
CA ALA A 91 -14.68 -10.12 11.69
C ALA A 91 -13.16 -10.26 11.47
N ALA A 92 -12.59 -9.58 10.46
CA ALA A 92 -11.16 -9.60 10.17
C ALA A 92 -10.36 -8.52 10.92
N LEU A 93 -11.02 -7.58 11.62
CA LEU A 93 -10.35 -6.50 12.37
C LEU A 93 -9.37 -6.98 13.44
N PRO A 94 -9.65 -8.03 14.24
CA PRO A 94 -8.68 -8.51 15.24
C PRO A 94 -7.35 -8.94 14.60
N GLY A 95 -7.42 -9.60 13.44
CA GLY A 95 -6.24 -10.03 12.69
C GLY A 95 -5.45 -8.84 12.13
N LEU A 96 -6.15 -7.82 11.63
CA LEU A 96 -5.56 -6.59 11.12
C LEU A 96 -4.80 -5.83 12.21
N VAL A 97 -5.41 -5.62 13.38
CA VAL A 97 -4.79 -4.90 14.51
C VAL A 97 -3.53 -5.61 15.00
N ARG A 98 -3.59 -6.95 15.13
CA ARG A 98 -2.42 -7.75 15.51
C ARG A 98 -1.30 -7.63 14.48
N LEU A 99 -1.61 -7.81 13.19
CA LEU A 99 -0.63 -7.74 12.11
C LEU A 99 0.09 -6.39 12.09
N VAL A 100 -0.67 -5.29 12.19
CA VAL A 100 -0.09 -3.94 12.21
C VAL A 100 0.80 -3.76 13.44
N GLY A 101 0.35 -4.21 14.63
CA GLY A 101 1.16 -4.12 15.84
C GLY A 101 2.47 -4.90 15.76
N GLU A 102 2.44 -6.13 15.23
CA GLU A 102 3.63 -6.98 15.05
C GLU A 102 4.60 -6.41 13.99
N SER A 103 4.08 -5.82 12.90
CA SER A 103 4.91 -5.37 11.78
C SER A 103 5.47 -3.95 11.93
N THR A 104 4.78 -3.08 12.66
CA THR A 104 5.13 -1.65 12.77
C THR A 104 5.51 -1.23 14.19
N GLY A 105 5.21 -2.04 15.20
CA GLY A 105 5.34 -1.68 16.61
C GLY A 105 4.26 -0.72 17.12
N LEU A 106 3.26 -0.38 16.29
CA LEU A 106 2.13 0.46 16.67
C LEU A 106 1.30 -0.22 17.78
N ARG A 107 1.06 0.50 18.89
CA ARG A 107 0.15 0.04 19.94
C ARG A 107 -1.28 0.39 19.57
N ALA A 108 -2.00 -0.57 18.98
CA ALA A 108 -3.42 -0.47 18.68
C ALA A 108 -4.23 -1.46 19.52
N GLU A 109 -5.37 -1.02 20.06
CA GLU A 109 -6.28 -1.84 20.86
C GLU A 109 -7.67 -1.89 20.20
N LEU A 110 -8.25 -3.08 20.06
CA LEU A 110 -9.60 -3.29 19.55
C LEU A 110 -10.57 -3.56 20.70
N LYS A 111 -11.58 -2.71 20.87
CA LYS A 111 -12.68 -2.92 21.81
C LYS A 111 -13.99 -3.05 21.05
N VAL A 112 -14.75 -4.10 21.34
CA VAL A 112 -16.10 -4.32 20.79
C VAL A 112 -17.08 -4.27 21.95
N SER A 113 -18.14 -3.47 21.80
CA SER A 113 -19.16 -3.26 22.83
C SER A 113 -20.55 -3.29 22.22
N GLY A 114 -21.53 -3.77 22.98
CA GLY A 114 -22.92 -3.92 22.53
C GLY A 114 -23.21 -5.32 21.98
N GLU A 115 -24.43 -5.50 21.48
CA GLU A 115 -24.84 -6.77 20.87
C GLU A 115 -24.50 -6.81 19.37
N PRO A 116 -23.89 -7.90 18.88
CA PRO A 116 -23.65 -8.08 17.45
C PRO A 116 -24.96 -8.06 16.65
N CYS A 117 -25.01 -7.25 15.60
CA CYS A 117 -26.12 -7.24 14.65
C CYS A 117 -25.61 -7.46 13.22
N PRO A 118 -26.43 -8.08 12.34
CA PRO A 118 -26.07 -8.24 10.94
C PRO A 118 -26.02 -6.87 10.25
N LEU A 119 -24.97 -6.63 9.47
CA LEU A 119 -24.80 -5.42 8.67
C LEU A 119 -24.88 -5.75 7.18
N PRO A 120 -25.29 -4.79 6.33
CA PRO A 120 -25.14 -4.94 4.89
C PRO A 120 -23.67 -5.23 4.52
N PRO A 121 -23.37 -6.15 3.59
CA PRO A 121 -21.99 -6.53 3.25
C PRO A 121 -21.10 -5.35 2.87
N ASP A 122 -21.64 -4.40 2.12
CA ASP A 122 -20.90 -3.21 1.70
C ASP A 122 -20.54 -2.30 2.88
N THR A 123 -21.37 -2.26 3.92
CA THR A 123 -21.11 -1.52 5.16
C THR A 123 -19.97 -2.16 5.95
N GLU A 124 -19.94 -3.49 6.06
CA GLU A 124 -18.85 -4.20 6.74
C GLU A 124 -17.50 -3.98 6.03
N VAL A 125 -17.50 -4.04 4.70
CA VAL A 125 -16.30 -3.79 3.89
C VAL A 125 -15.85 -2.33 4.03
N ALA A 126 -16.77 -1.37 3.96
CA ALA A 126 -16.43 0.05 4.12
C ALA A 126 -15.82 0.33 5.50
N ALA A 127 -16.43 -0.18 6.57
CA ALA A 127 -15.91 -0.01 7.92
C ALA A 127 -14.54 -0.67 8.12
N TYR A 128 -14.33 -1.88 7.59
CA TYR A 128 -13.02 -2.54 7.60
C TYR A 128 -11.95 -1.68 6.89
N ARG A 129 -12.27 -1.12 5.71
CA ARG A 129 -11.35 -0.26 4.95
C ARG A 129 -11.00 1.03 5.67
N ILE A 130 -11.96 1.65 6.35
CA ILE A 130 -11.72 2.86 7.16
C ILE A 130 -10.69 2.57 8.26
N VAL A 131 -10.85 1.47 8.99
CA VAL A 131 -9.90 1.09 10.05
C VAL A 131 -8.53 0.74 9.45
N GLN A 132 -8.49 0.03 8.33
CA GLN A 132 -7.25 -0.28 7.61
C GLN A 132 -6.49 1.00 7.24
N GLU A 133 -7.15 1.96 6.61
CA GLU A 133 -6.52 3.22 6.23
C GLU A 133 -6.06 4.01 7.45
N ALA A 134 -6.88 4.07 8.51
CA ALA A 134 -6.53 4.77 9.75
C ALA A 134 -5.33 4.16 10.49
N LEU A 135 -5.11 2.84 10.40
CA LEU A 135 -3.93 2.18 10.96
C LEU A 135 -2.67 2.34 10.11
N THR A 136 -2.84 2.73 8.83
CA THR A 136 -1.72 2.88 7.88
C THR A 136 -1.23 4.33 7.81
N ASN A 137 -2.06 5.30 8.20
CA ASN A 137 -1.73 6.73 8.30
C ASN A 137 -1.06 7.08 9.62
#